data_AF-A0A938UP57-F1
#
_entry.id   AF-A0A938UP57-F1
#
_cell.length_a   1.000
_cell.length_b   1.000
_cell.length_c   1.000
_cell.angle_alpha   90.00
_cell.angle_beta   90.00
_cell.angle_gamma   90.00
#
_symmetry.space_group_name_H-M   'P 1'
#
loop_
_entity.id
_entity.type
_entity.pdbx_description
1 polymer ?
#
loop_
_entity_poly.entity_id
_entity_poly.type
_entity_poly.pdbx_seq_one_letter_code
_entity_poly.pdbx_strand_id
1 'polypeptide(L)'
;MARSSAFLVLVLALSAPLRASADPPSGSYTIDLPAEPGILVPAEAQASYCETVEGITICLSGEPVTDGSGVISGDAQLEFSGEVEGTLTGSFGGKVSGAAGHPRVRLTMELTGEFYSWWENQTFDVQVTQRTRCVRDEIAGGFYCQGPLRTCASFEGSRVGCGSVSSGFVVEEESAAWQLVLELSTDERGVVTGTATVELETGAVFAYTVTGKYDARRDSSSLRLVGLGEASRSKLRLSSAVLAGGTATAGTVDYQISGQKGRAILPVAP
;
A
#
# COMPACT_ATOMS: atom_id res chain seq x y z
N MET A 1 -15.70 29.77 -85.20
CA MET A 1 -14.59 29.29 -84.35
C MET A 1 -14.92 29.63 -82.91
N ALA A 2 -15.45 28.67 -82.14
CA ALA A 2 -15.74 28.82 -80.72
C ALA A 2 -14.87 27.83 -79.96
N ARG A 3 -13.97 28.33 -79.10
CA ARG A 3 -13.06 27.50 -78.29
C ARG A 3 -13.77 27.13 -76.99
N SER A 4 -13.98 25.83 -76.79
CA SER A 4 -14.41 25.23 -75.53
C SER A 4 -13.41 25.50 -74.42
N SER A 5 -13.86 26.16 -73.35
CA SER A 5 -13.19 26.20 -72.05
C SER A 5 -14.22 25.84 -70.99
N ALA A 6 -14.36 24.55 -70.75
CA ALA A 6 -15.04 23.98 -69.60
C ALA A 6 -14.49 22.56 -69.41
N PHE A 7 -14.45 22.09 -68.17
CA PHE A 7 -13.86 20.82 -67.70
C PHE A 7 -12.40 20.87 -67.27
N LEU A 8 -12.12 21.51 -66.13
CA LEU A 8 -11.20 20.94 -65.15
C LEU A 8 -11.39 21.51 -63.73
N VAL A 9 -12.58 21.35 -63.14
CA VAL A 9 -12.82 21.71 -61.72
C VAL A 9 -13.75 20.66 -61.09
N LEU A 10 -13.29 19.43 -60.84
CA LEU A 10 -14.07 18.47 -60.02
C LEU A 10 -13.29 17.26 -59.45
N VAL A 11 -12.01 17.37 -59.07
CA VAL A 11 -11.29 16.27 -58.39
C VAL A 11 -10.39 16.78 -57.25
N LEU A 12 -10.87 17.73 -56.44
CA LEU A 12 -10.13 18.25 -55.27
C LEU A 12 -10.97 18.27 -53.98
N ALA A 13 -12.20 17.75 -53.99
CA ALA A 13 -13.11 17.79 -52.84
C ALA A 13 -13.16 16.49 -52.00
N LEU A 14 -12.37 15.46 -52.32
CA LEU A 14 -12.49 14.13 -51.71
C LEU A 14 -11.25 13.62 -50.96
N SER A 15 -10.25 14.47 -50.74
CA SER A 15 -9.11 14.21 -49.86
C SER A 15 -9.15 15.07 -48.60
N ALA A 16 -10.34 15.32 -48.05
CA ALA A 16 -10.40 15.68 -46.63
C ALA A 16 -9.91 14.45 -45.87
N PRO A 17 -8.79 14.53 -45.12
CA PRO A 17 -8.35 13.41 -44.31
C PRO A 17 -9.53 13.06 -43.40
N LEU A 18 -10.06 11.85 -43.55
CA LEU A 18 -10.90 11.25 -42.53
C LEU A 18 -10.08 11.33 -41.26
N ARG A 19 -10.40 12.31 -40.41
CA ARG A 19 -9.85 12.35 -39.07
C ARG A 19 -10.41 11.10 -38.41
N ALA A 20 -9.61 10.04 -38.39
CA ALA A 20 -9.85 8.93 -37.49
C ALA A 20 -9.88 9.57 -36.09
N SER A 21 -11.10 9.80 -35.61
CA SER A 21 -11.31 10.15 -34.22
C SER A 21 -11.00 8.88 -33.47
N ALA A 22 -10.01 8.92 -32.58
CA ALA A 22 -9.84 7.83 -31.63
C ALA A 22 -11.15 7.71 -30.83
N ASP A 23 -11.57 6.46 -30.60
CA ASP A 23 -12.75 6.19 -29.79
C ASP A 23 -12.45 6.60 -28.34
N PRO A 24 -13.38 7.30 -27.67
CA PRO A 24 -13.18 7.71 -26.30
C PRO A 24 -13.04 6.47 -25.40
N PRO A 25 -12.21 6.52 -24.34
CA PRO A 25 -11.88 5.35 -23.55
C PRO A 25 -13.12 4.85 -22.79
N SER A 26 -13.63 3.69 -23.17
CA SER A 26 -14.73 3.01 -22.52
C SER A 26 -14.45 1.51 -22.49
N GLY A 27 -14.84 0.85 -21.39
CA GLY A 27 -14.61 -0.57 -21.15
C GLY A 27 -13.56 -0.83 -20.06
N SER A 28 -13.06 -2.07 -20.05
CA SER A 28 -12.12 -2.58 -19.05
C SER A 28 -10.67 -2.35 -19.50
N TYR A 29 -9.83 -1.89 -18.58
CA TYR A 29 -8.39 -1.74 -18.80
C TYR A 29 -7.60 -2.32 -17.64
N THR A 30 -6.48 -2.96 -17.95
CA THR A 30 -5.55 -3.49 -16.97
C THR A 30 -4.17 -2.89 -17.19
N ILE A 31 -3.59 -2.35 -16.12
CA ILE A 31 -2.29 -1.68 -16.15
C ILE A 31 -1.40 -2.30 -15.08
N ASP A 32 -0.37 -3.01 -15.52
CA ASP A 32 0.67 -3.54 -14.64
C ASP A 32 1.69 -2.45 -14.32
N LEU A 33 1.95 -2.24 -13.04
CA LEU A 33 2.91 -1.25 -12.56
C LEU A 33 4.08 -1.95 -11.87
N PRO A 34 5.31 -1.49 -12.14
CA PRO A 34 6.50 -2.19 -11.68
C PRO A 34 6.61 -2.15 -10.15
N ALA A 35 7.25 -3.18 -9.60
CA ALA A 35 7.57 -3.30 -8.19
C ALA A 35 8.68 -2.32 -7.71
N GLU A 36 9.15 -1.40 -8.56
CA GLU A 36 10.22 -0.46 -8.20
C GLU A 36 9.89 0.99 -8.60
N PRO A 37 9.93 1.96 -7.65
CA PRO A 37 9.89 1.73 -6.20
C PRO A 37 8.49 1.20 -5.82
N GLY A 38 8.43 -0.05 -5.38
CA GLY A 38 7.20 -0.72 -5.02
C GLY A 38 6.58 -0.14 -3.76
N ILE A 39 5.39 -0.63 -3.45
CA ILE A 39 4.74 -0.35 -2.18
C ILE A 39 5.36 -1.30 -1.17
N LEU A 40 6.12 -0.75 -0.22
CA LEU A 40 6.82 -1.50 0.82
C LEU A 40 6.00 -1.49 2.11
N VAL A 41 5.46 -2.63 2.50
CA VAL A 41 4.65 -2.77 3.74
C VAL A 41 5.28 -3.83 4.65
N PRO A 42 5.02 -3.77 5.96
CA PRO A 42 5.25 -4.92 6.83
C PRO A 42 4.62 -6.17 6.22
N ALA A 43 5.39 -7.24 6.08
CA ALA A 43 4.88 -8.52 5.58
C ALA A 43 3.83 -9.08 6.55
N GLU A 44 2.80 -9.73 5.99
CA GLU A 44 1.80 -10.46 6.78
C GLU A 44 2.37 -11.76 7.36
N ALA A 45 3.52 -12.23 6.84
CA ALA A 45 4.23 -13.38 7.38
C ALA A 45 4.67 -13.11 8.83
N GLN A 46 4.50 -14.11 9.70
CA GLN A 46 4.75 -14.02 11.13
C GLN A 46 6.06 -13.28 11.41
N ALA A 47 5.96 -12.09 12.02
CA ALA A 47 7.12 -11.41 12.57
C ALA A 47 7.63 -12.22 13.77
N SER A 48 8.35 -13.31 13.50
CA SER A 48 8.89 -14.20 14.52
C SER A 48 10.30 -13.76 14.88
N TYR A 49 10.48 -13.25 16.10
CA TYR A 49 11.80 -12.91 16.64
C TYR A 49 11.97 -13.61 17.98
N CYS A 50 12.96 -14.50 18.07
CA CYS A 50 13.32 -15.18 19.32
C CYS A 50 14.73 -14.79 19.75
N GLU A 51 14.88 -14.39 21.01
CA GLU A 51 16.16 -14.12 21.64
C GLU A 51 16.23 -14.82 23.00
N THR A 52 17.39 -15.40 23.32
CA THR A 52 17.64 -15.99 24.65
C THR A 52 18.61 -15.09 25.42
N VAL A 53 18.16 -14.58 26.56
CA VAL A 53 18.96 -13.74 27.47
C VAL A 53 18.96 -14.39 28.85
N GLU A 54 20.15 -14.69 29.38
CA GLU A 54 20.32 -15.28 30.72
C GLU A 54 19.47 -16.54 30.98
N GLY A 55 19.22 -17.34 29.94
CA GLY A 55 18.43 -18.58 30.05
C GLY A 55 16.91 -18.38 29.90
N ILE A 56 16.43 -17.15 29.73
CA ILE A 56 15.04 -16.85 29.37
C ILE A 56 14.98 -16.65 27.86
N THR A 57 14.13 -17.42 27.17
CA THR A 57 13.86 -17.24 25.74
C THR A 57 12.58 -16.44 25.57
N ILE A 58 12.68 -15.35 24.81
CA ILE A 58 11.60 -14.42 24.51
C ILE A 58 11.32 -14.52 23.02
N CYS A 59 10.11 -14.94 22.66
CA CYS A 59 9.67 -15.06 21.27
C CYS A 59 8.51 -14.10 21.00
N LEU A 60 8.74 -13.10 20.15
CA LEU A 60 7.69 -12.24 19.58
C LEU A 60 7.14 -12.94 18.33
N SER A 61 5.82 -12.98 18.21
CA SER A 61 5.10 -13.37 16.99
C SER A 61 3.93 -12.42 16.76
N GLY A 62 3.49 -12.32 15.51
CA GLY A 62 2.24 -11.65 15.17
C GLY A 62 2.10 -11.37 13.68
N GLU A 63 0.94 -10.86 13.32
CA GLU A 63 0.44 -10.81 11.93
C GLU A 63 -0.02 -9.38 11.61
N PRO A 64 0.92 -8.44 11.36
CA PRO A 64 0.55 -7.07 11.05
C PRO A 64 -0.01 -6.96 9.62
N VAL A 65 -1.21 -6.43 9.49
CA VAL A 65 -1.88 -6.12 8.22
C VAL A 65 -1.82 -4.61 7.99
N THR A 66 -1.54 -4.18 6.75
CA THR A 66 -1.53 -2.77 6.36
C THR A 66 -2.66 -2.44 5.39
N ASP A 67 -3.58 -1.55 5.79
CA ASP A 67 -4.68 -1.13 4.93
C ASP A 67 -4.25 -0.17 3.81
N GLY A 68 -5.16 0.11 2.87
CA GLY A 68 -4.89 1.03 1.74
C GLY A 68 -4.64 2.49 2.16
N SER A 69 -4.93 2.84 3.42
CA SER A 69 -4.63 4.14 4.02
C SER A 69 -3.26 4.21 4.70
N GLY A 70 -2.59 3.06 4.82
CA GLY A 70 -1.32 2.86 5.50
C GLY A 70 -1.45 2.69 7.01
N VAL A 71 -2.64 2.41 7.55
CA VAL A 71 -2.81 2.03 8.95
C VAL A 71 -2.39 0.58 9.11
N ILE A 72 -1.63 0.31 10.16
CA ILE A 72 -1.19 -1.04 10.52
C ILE A 72 -2.03 -1.50 11.70
N SER A 73 -2.54 -2.73 11.62
CA SER A 73 -3.29 -3.40 12.67
C SER A 73 -2.97 -4.89 12.65
N GLY A 74 -3.08 -5.58 13.77
CA GLY A 74 -2.92 -7.03 13.81
C GLY A 74 -2.82 -7.52 15.24
N ASP A 75 -2.79 -8.83 15.41
CA ASP A 75 -2.55 -9.45 16.70
C ASP A 75 -1.05 -9.61 16.94
N ALA A 76 -0.67 -9.58 18.21
CA ALA A 76 0.71 -9.74 18.65
C ALA A 76 0.76 -10.64 19.88
N GLN A 77 1.78 -11.47 19.95
CA GLN A 77 2.02 -12.41 21.04
C GLN A 77 3.50 -12.40 21.42
N LEU A 78 3.77 -12.42 22.72
CA LEU A 78 5.12 -12.49 23.28
C LEU A 78 5.18 -13.65 24.25
N GLU A 79 5.92 -14.68 23.90
CA GLU A 79 6.10 -15.88 24.70
C GLU A 79 7.42 -15.82 25.47
N PHE A 80 7.36 -16.25 26.72
CA PHE A 80 8.50 -16.36 27.63
C PHE A 80 8.64 -17.81 28.04
N SER A 81 9.86 -18.35 27.96
CA SER A 81 10.19 -19.69 28.42
C SER A 81 11.55 -19.70 29.15
N GLY A 82 11.70 -20.58 30.14
CA GLY A 82 12.90 -20.64 30.99
C GLY A 82 12.53 -20.46 32.46
N GLU A 83 13.27 -19.60 33.18
CA GLU A 83 12.98 -19.31 34.60
C GLU A 83 11.71 -18.47 34.81
N VAL A 84 11.31 -17.75 33.77
CA VAL A 84 10.04 -17.04 33.66
C VAL A 84 9.27 -17.63 32.50
N GLU A 85 8.04 -18.05 32.78
CA GLU A 85 7.14 -18.63 31.79
C GLU A 85 5.87 -17.81 31.69
N GLY A 86 5.37 -17.64 30.48
CA GLY A 86 4.07 -17.04 30.25
C GLY A 86 3.92 -16.47 28.85
N THR A 87 2.73 -15.96 28.59
CA THR A 87 2.34 -15.45 27.28
C THR A 87 1.64 -14.12 27.45
N LEU A 88 2.14 -13.10 26.78
CA LEU A 88 1.44 -11.85 26.61
C LEU A 88 0.79 -11.82 25.25
N THR A 89 -0.47 -11.41 25.18
CA THR A 89 -1.22 -11.27 23.94
C THR A 89 -1.79 -9.87 23.84
N GLY A 90 -2.01 -9.39 22.61
CA GLY A 90 -2.60 -8.09 22.38
C GLY A 90 -2.50 -7.72 20.92
N SER A 91 -2.20 -6.45 20.64
CA SER A 91 -2.28 -5.93 19.27
C SER A 91 -1.05 -5.17 18.84
N PHE A 92 -0.78 -5.26 17.53
CA PHE A 92 -0.05 -4.27 16.77
C PHE A 92 -0.99 -3.16 16.31
N GLY A 93 -0.49 -1.94 16.38
CA GLY A 93 -1.11 -0.77 15.79
C GLY A 93 -0.04 0.12 15.18
N GLY A 94 -0.34 0.87 14.12
CA GLY A 94 0.71 1.67 13.52
C GLY A 94 0.32 2.42 12.28
N LYS A 95 1.36 2.92 11.60
CA LYS A 95 1.20 3.63 10.34
C LYS A 95 2.44 3.53 9.46
N VAL A 96 2.23 3.19 8.19
CA VAL A 96 3.15 3.40 7.08
C VAL A 96 2.87 4.78 6.46
N SER A 97 3.92 5.53 6.16
CA SER A 97 3.81 6.82 5.47
C SER A 97 5.09 7.17 4.74
N GLY A 98 5.07 8.04 3.73
CA GLY A 98 6.30 8.55 3.12
C GLY A 98 6.30 8.41 1.61
N ALA A 99 7.49 8.38 1.01
CA ALA A 99 7.64 8.09 -0.41
C ALA A 99 7.75 6.57 -0.61
N ALA A 100 7.26 6.06 -1.74
CA ALA A 100 7.53 4.69 -2.17
C ALA A 100 9.06 4.47 -2.26
N GLY A 101 9.53 3.29 -1.87
CA GLY A 101 10.96 2.97 -1.72
C GLY A 101 11.65 3.54 -0.47
N HIS A 102 11.07 4.57 0.16
CA HIS A 102 11.55 5.16 1.42
C HIS A 102 10.41 5.40 2.42
N PRO A 103 9.66 4.34 2.80
CA PRO A 103 8.59 4.46 3.77
C PRO A 103 9.15 4.77 5.17
N ARG A 104 8.30 5.39 5.97
CA ARG A 104 8.47 5.63 7.40
C ARG A 104 7.39 4.83 8.10
N VAL A 105 7.82 3.81 8.83
CA VAL A 105 6.93 2.93 9.57
C VAL A 105 6.97 3.31 11.05
N ARG A 106 5.81 3.38 11.68
CA ARG A 106 5.66 3.52 13.13
C ARG A 106 4.79 2.39 13.62
N LEU A 107 5.28 1.63 14.59
CA LEU A 107 4.52 0.57 15.23
C LEU A 107 4.32 0.90 16.71
N THR A 108 3.21 0.41 17.23
CA THR A 108 2.83 0.40 18.62
C THR A 108 2.40 -1.03 18.90
N MET A 109 2.89 -1.57 20.01
CA MET A 109 2.54 -2.90 20.47
C MET A 109 2.01 -2.75 21.88
N GLU A 110 0.82 -3.27 22.13
CA GLU A 110 0.17 -3.26 23.44
C GLU A 110 -0.22 -4.69 23.77
N LEU A 111 0.48 -5.28 24.75
CA LEU A 111 0.29 -6.67 25.17
C LEU A 111 -0.06 -6.73 26.65
N THR A 112 -0.86 -7.73 27.00
CA THR A 112 -1.22 -8.06 28.37
C THR A 112 -1.21 -9.57 28.55
N GLY A 113 -0.90 -10.03 29.75
CA GLY A 113 -0.95 -11.44 30.09
C GLY A 113 -0.38 -11.67 31.46
N GLU A 114 -0.09 -12.93 31.75
CA GLU A 114 0.40 -13.36 33.06
C GLU A 114 1.79 -13.99 32.90
N PHE A 115 2.66 -13.72 33.88
CA PHE A 115 3.93 -14.44 34.04
C PHE A 115 3.93 -15.24 35.32
N TYR A 116 4.39 -16.48 35.21
CA TYR A 116 4.71 -17.33 36.32
C TYR A 116 6.22 -17.30 36.59
N SER A 117 6.59 -16.93 37.82
CA SER A 117 7.99 -16.98 38.27
C SER A 117 8.23 -18.22 39.12
N TRP A 118 9.18 -19.04 38.69
CA TRP A 118 9.53 -20.28 39.38
C TRP A 118 10.23 -20.03 40.72
N TRP A 119 11.00 -18.94 40.86
CA TRP A 119 11.76 -18.64 42.09
C TRP A 119 10.86 -18.19 43.25
N GLU A 120 9.74 -17.54 42.94
CA GLU A 120 8.84 -16.93 43.92
C GLU A 120 7.54 -17.73 44.07
N ASN A 121 7.28 -18.67 43.15
CA ASN A 121 6.04 -19.44 43.06
C ASN A 121 4.82 -18.49 43.04
N GLN A 122 4.92 -17.43 42.25
CA GLN A 122 3.94 -16.35 42.14
C GLN A 122 3.62 -16.05 40.68
N THR A 123 2.39 -15.59 40.46
CA THR A 123 1.90 -15.12 39.15
C THR A 123 1.73 -13.61 39.19
N PHE A 124 2.17 -12.94 38.12
CA PHE A 124 2.09 -11.49 37.97
C PHE A 124 1.29 -11.13 36.72
N ASP A 125 0.38 -10.18 36.84
CA ASP A 125 -0.26 -9.55 35.69
C ASP A 125 0.73 -8.58 35.05
N VAL A 126 1.05 -8.77 33.77
CA VAL A 126 2.01 -7.95 33.05
C VAL A 126 1.35 -7.24 31.90
N GLN A 127 1.63 -5.94 31.81
CA GLN A 127 1.29 -5.09 30.68
C GLN A 127 2.56 -4.59 30.01
N VAL A 128 2.65 -4.77 28.71
CA VAL A 128 3.74 -4.28 27.87
C VAL A 128 3.20 -3.26 26.87
N THR A 129 3.90 -2.14 26.74
CA THR A 129 3.64 -1.14 25.71
C THR A 129 4.94 -0.76 25.04
N GLN A 130 5.02 -0.94 23.73
CA GLN A 130 6.16 -0.51 22.92
C GLN A 130 5.71 0.49 21.87
N ARG A 131 6.50 1.54 21.63
CA ARG A 131 6.30 2.47 20.52
C ARG A 131 7.59 2.61 19.75
N THR A 132 7.62 2.12 18.52
CA THR A 132 8.82 2.07 17.70
C THR A 132 8.73 2.97 16.48
N ARG A 133 9.91 3.41 16.04
CA ARG A 133 10.11 3.97 14.71
C ARG A 133 10.92 2.94 13.95
N CYS A 134 10.47 2.61 12.75
CA CYS A 134 11.20 1.66 11.93
C CYS A 134 11.80 2.35 10.72
N VAL A 135 13.02 1.94 10.41
CA VAL A 135 13.79 2.38 9.25
C VAL A 135 14.00 1.15 8.38
N ARG A 136 13.89 1.32 7.07
CA ARG A 136 14.20 0.25 6.12
C ARG A 136 15.68 -0.13 6.26
N ASP A 137 15.92 -1.41 6.45
CA ASP A 137 17.24 -2.03 6.54
C ASP A 137 17.29 -3.16 5.50
N GLU A 138 17.90 -2.85 4.35
CA GLU A 138 18.03 -3.78 3.23
C GLU A 138 18.92 -4.98 3.59
N ILE A 139 19.83 -4.85 4.56
CA ILE A 139 20.72 -5.94 5.00
C ILE A 139 19.92 -6.92 5.87
N ALA A 140 19.04 -6.40 6.72
CA ALA A 140 18.14 -7.20 7.54
C ALA A 140 16.93 -7.77 6.77
N GLY A 141 16.71 -7.31 5.52
CA GLY A 141 15.57 -7.73 4.71
C GLY A 141 14.23 -7.21 5.22
N GLY A 142 14.21 -6.03 5.83
CA GLY A 142 12.99 -5.54 6.47
C GLY A 142 13.07 -4.13 7.05
N PHE A 143 12.18 -3.86 8.00
CA PHE A 143 12.14 -2.65 8.80
C PHE A 143 12.76 -2.90 10.18
N TYR A 144 13.93 -2.34 10.43
CA TYR A 144 14.49 -2.32 11.77
C TYR A 144 13.74 -1.31 12.63
N CYS A 145 12.94 -1.81 13.56
CA CYS A 145 12.09 -1.06 14.48
C CYS A 145 12.79 -0.86 15.81
N GLN A 146 12.95 0.39 16.25
CA GLN A 146 13.56 0.71 17.55
C GLN A 146 12.68 1.66 18.36
N GLY A 147 12.61 1.44 19.67
CA GLY A 147 11.92 2.35 20.58
C GLY A 147 11.89 1.88 22.04
N PRO A 148 11.33 2.69 22.94
CA PRO A 148 11.15 2.30 24.33
C PRO A 148 10.08 1.22 24.46
N LEU A 149 10.44 0.15 25.16
CA LEU A 149 9.54 -0.87 25.69
C LEU A 149 9.28 -0.52 27.16
N ARG A 150 8.00 -0.38 27.52
CA ARG A 150 7.57 -0.16 28.90
C ARG A 150 6.86 -1.41 29.38
N THR A 151 7.30 -1.96 30.50
CA THR A 151 6.69 -3.13 31.12
C THR A 151 6.20 -2.75 32.50
N CYS A 152 4.98 -3.13 32.84
CA CYS A 152 4.37 -2.89 34.14
C CYS A 152 3.86 -4.22 34.69
N ALA A 153 4.17 -4.49 35.96
CA ALA A 153 3.73 -5.70 36.64
C ALA A 153 2.78 -5.33 37.79
N SER A 154 1.75 -6.16 37.98
CA SER A 154 0.82 -6.10 39.09
C SER A 154 0.73 -7.47 39.78
N PHE A 155 0.47 -7.45 41.08
CA PHE A 155 0.31 -8.63 41.91
C PHE A 155 -0.94 -8.41 42.77
N GLU A 156 -1.87 -9.37 42.77
CA GLU A 156 -3.14 -9.29 43.50
C GLU A 156 -3.91 -7.98 43.21
N GLY A 157 -3.93 -7.56 41.95
CA GLY A 157 -4.59 -6.32 41.50
C GLY A 157 -3.88 -5.02 41.87
N SER A 158 -2.73 -5.07 42.56
CA SER A 158 -1.92 -3.91 42.91
C SER A 158 -0.68 -3.81 42.04
N ARG A 159 -0.44 -2.63 41.45
CA ARG A 159 0.74 -2.39 40.62
C ARG A 159 2.02 -2.42 41.47
N VAL A 160 2.90 -3.37 41.18
CA VAL A 160 4.17 -3.57 41.91
C VAL A 160 5.25 -2.63 41.37
N GLY A 161 5.31 -2.44 40.05
CA GLY A 161 6.33 -1.58 39.45
C GLY A 161 6.24 -1.49 37.94
N CYS A 162 7.04 -0.59 37.35
CA CYS A 162 7.27 -0.58 35.92
C CYS A 162 8.72 -0.26 35.58
N GLY A 163 9.22 -0.94 34.56
CA GLY A 163 10.50 -0.67 33.93
C GLY A 163 10.31 -0.08 32.53
N SER A 164 11.37 0.54 32.03
CA SER A 164 11.48 0.87 30.62
C SER A 164 12.88 0.53 30.13
N VAL A 165 12.96 -0.14 28.99
CA VAL A 165 14.21 -0.46 28.30
C VAL A 165 14.11 -0.02 26.84
N SER A 166 15.26 0.23 26.20
CA SER A 166 15.28 0.35 24.74
C SER A 166 15.29 -1.06 24.15
N SER A 167 14.44 -1.32 23.17
CA SER A 167 14.47 -2.57 22.41
C SER A 167 14.40 -2.30 20.92
N GLY A 168 14.80 -3.29 20.13
CA GLY A 168 14.67 -3.27 18.69
C GLY A 168 14.37 -4.67 18.15
N PHE A 169 13.66 -4.71 17.02
CA PHE A 169 13.33 -5.93 16.30
C PHE A 169 13.22 -5.62 14.81
N VAL A 170 13.30 -6.66 13.97
CA VAL A 170 13.11 -6.53 12.53
C VAL A 170 11.70 -7.02 12.19
N VAL A 171 10.98 -6.25 11.39
CA VAL A 171 9.74 -6.69 10.73
C VAL A 171 10.07 -6.91 9.28
N GLU A 172 9.81 -8.11 8.76
CA GLU A 172 10.06 -8.41 7.36
C GLU A 172 9.31 -7.43 6.46
N GLU A 173 9.94 -7.01 5.36
CA GLU A 173 9.29 -6.17 4.36
C GLU A 173 8.75 -7.02 3.22
N GLU A 174 7.55 -6.68 2.76
CA GLU A 174 7.02 -7.18 1.50
C GLU A 174 7.00 -6.03 0.50
N SER A 175 7.58 -6.27 -0.68
CA SER A 175 7.49 -5.36 -1.83
C SER A 175 6.47 -5.91 -2.79
N ALA A 176 5.41 -5.15 -3.04
CA ALA A 176 4.36 -5.57 -3.95
C ALA A 176 4.48 -4.85 -5.28
N ALA A 177 4.64 -5.62 -6.37
CA ALA A 177 4.11 -5.19 -7.65
C ALA A 177 2.60 -4.94 -7.48
N TRP A 178 2.02 -4.10 -8.35
CA TRP A 178 0.58 -3.87 -8.27
C TRP A 178 -0.03 -3.64 -9.63
N GLN A 179 -1.27 -4.07 -9.75
CA GLN A 179 -2.08 -3.95 -10.94
C GLN A 179 -3.21 -2.95 -10.70
N LEU A 180 -3.47 -2.09 -11.68
CA LEU A 180 -4.61 -1.19 -11.71
C LEU A 180 -5.61 -1.70 -12.74
N VAL A 181 -6.78 -2.13 -12.27
CA VAL A 181 -7.91 -2.51 -13.13
C VAL A 181 -8.92 -1.37 -13.14
N LEU A 182 -9.32 -0.93 -14.33
CA LEU A 182 -10.24 0.18 -14.56
C LEU A 182 -11.46 -0.31 -15.32
N GLU A 183 -12.65 0.12 -14.93
CA GLU A 183 -13.88 -0.03 -15.71
C GLU A 183 -14.45 1.37 -15.97
N LEU A 184 -14.38 1.81 -17.23
CA LEU A 184 -14.61 3.20 -17.61
C LEU A 184 -15.79 3.37 -18.57
N SER A 185 -16.47 4.50 -18.44
CA SER A 185 -17.46 4.99 -19.39
C SER A 185 -17.18 6.46 -19.69
N THR A 186 -17.15 6.81 -20.98
CA THR A 186 -16.99 8.20 -21.44
C THR A 186 -18.26 8.70 -22.10
N ASP A 187 -18.75 9.86 -21.66
CA ASP A 187 -19.92 10.50 -22.26
C ASP A 187 -19.59 11.33 -23.52
N GLU A 188 -20.63 11.83 -24.20
CA GLU A 188 -20.48 12.66 -25.41
C GLU A 188 -19.71 13.97 -25.18
N ARG A 189 -19.57 14.41 -23.93
CA ARG A 189 -18.81 15.61 -23.53
C ARG A 189 -17.36 15.29 -23.18
N GLY A 190 -16.95 14.04 -23.31
CA GLY A 190 -15.63 13.56 -22.93
C GLY A 190 -15.44 13.48 -21.41
N VAL A 191 -16.50 13.43 -20.61
CA VAL A 191 -16.40 13.16 -19.17
C VAL A 191 -16.23 11.66 -18.98
N VAL A 192 -15.17 11.27 -18.27
CA VAL A 192 -14.87 9.87 -17.96
C VAL A 192 -15.32 9.58 -16.54
N THR A 193 -16.07 8.52 -16.34
CA THR A 193 -16.50 8.02 -15.02
C THR A 193 -16.32 6.51 -14.95
N GLY A 194 -16.28 5.94 -13.74
CA GLY A 194 -16.13 4.50 -13.60
C GLY A 194 -15.72 4.05 -12.21
N THR A 195 -15.24 2.80 -12.16
CA THR A 195 -14.68 2.16 -10.97
C THR A 195 -13.27 1.67 -11.26
N ALA A 196 -12.50 1.47 -10.20
CA ALA A 196 -11.18 0.88 -10.32
C ALA A 196 -10.84 0.01 -9.11
N THR A 197 -9.98 -0.98 -9.30
CA THR A 197 -9.35 -1.74 -8.23
C THR A 197 -7.82 -1.66 -8.37
N VAL A 198 -7.14 -1.56 -7.23
CA VAL A 198 -5.71 -1.81 -7.14
C VAL A 198 -5.52 -3.16 -6.46
N GLU A 199 -4.80 -4.04 -7.11
CA GLU A 199 -4.47 -5.37 -6.61
C GLU A 199 -2.96 -5.41 -6.34
N LEU A 200 -2.59 -5.62 -5.07
CA LEU A 200 -1.21 -5.84 -4.67
C LEU A 200 -0.84 -7.31 -4.86
N GLU A 201 0.42 -7.58 -5.16
CA GLU A 201 0.97 -8.95 -5.20
C GLU A 201 0.79 -9.70 -3.86
N THR A 202 0.68 -8.97 -2.75
CA THR A 202 0.36 -9.50 -1.42
C THR A 202 -1.07 -10.08 -1.33
N GLY A 203 -1.92 -9.85 -2.34
CA GLY A 203 -3.33 -10.23 -2.37
C GLY A 203 -4.30 -9.15 -1.88
N ALA A 204 -3.79 -8.03 -1.35
CA ALA A 204 -4.64 -6.92 -0.91
C ALA A 204 -5.31 -6.21 -2.09
N VAL A 205 -6.63 -5.97 -1.98
CA VAL A 205 -7.45 -5.34 -3.03
C VAL A 205 -8.10 -4.07 -2.52
N PHE A 206 -7.88 -2.96 -3.22
CA PHE A 206 -8.40 -1.65 -2.87
C PHE A 206 -9.35 -1.12 -3.94
N ALA A 207 -10.56 -0.72 -3.55
CA ALA A 207 -11.56 -0.19 -4.48
C ALA A 207 -11.52 1.34 -4.58
N TYR A 208 -11.83 1.88 -5.77
CA TYR A 208 -11.82 3.30 -6.08
C TYR A 208 -13.02 3.71 -6.94
N THR A 209 -13.42 4.96 -6.80
CA THR A 209 -14.25 5.66 -7.81
C THR A 209 -13.38 6.44 -8.77
N VAL A 210 -13.71 6.40 -10.06
CA VAL A 210 -12.98 7.08 -11.13
C VAL A 210 -13.79 8.26 -11.65
N THR A 211 -13.13 9.42 -11.78
CA THR A 211 -13.67 10.60 -12.48
C THR A 211 -12.58 11.23 -13.31
N GLY A 212 -12.92 11.82 -14.46
CA GLY A 212 -11.92 12.38 -15.33
C GLY A 212 -12.46 13.06 -16.57
N LYS A 213 -11.54 13.39 -17.47
CA LYS A 213 -11.85 13.95 -18.80
C LYS A 213 -10.96 13.35 -19.85
N TYR A 214 -11.53 13.12 -21.03
CA TYR A 214 -10.87 12.71 -22.24
C TYR A 214 -10.67 13.92 -23.17
N ASP A 215 -9.46 14.08 -23.70
CA ASP A 215 -9.11 15.08 -24.70
C ASP A 215 -8.90 14.41 -26.05
N ALA A 216 -9.94 14.44 -26.89
CA ALA A 216 -9.93 13.86 -28.24
C ALA A 216 -8.87 14.47 -29.17
N ARG A 217 -8.35 15.67 -28.90
CA ARG A 217 -7.29 16.28 -29.73
C ARG A 217 -5.93 15.66 -29.48
N ARG A 218 -5.72 15.16 -28.25
CA ARG A 218 -4.45 14.56 -27.80
C ARG A 218 -4.56 13.05 -27.61
N ASP A 219 -5.76 12.51 -27.81
CA ASP A 219 -6.12 11.13 -27.52
C ASP A 219 -5.65 10.69 -26.12
N SER A 220 -5.96 11.49 -25.11
CA SER A 220 -5.46 11.25 -23.75
C SER A 220 -6.47 11.60 -22.68
N SER A 221 -6.40 10.89 -21.57
CA SER A 221 -7.27 11.06 -20.40
C SER A 221 -6.52 11.61 -19.20
N SER A 222 -7.24 12.41 -18.42
CA SER A 222 -6.84 12.78 -17.06
C SER A 222 -7.85 12.18 -16.10
N LEU A 223 -7.43 11.18 -15.32
CA LEU A 223 -8.30 10.45 -14.39
C LEU A 223 -7.86 10.72 -12.95
N ARG A 224 -8.84 10.86 -12.07
CA ARG A 224 -8.68 10.96 -10.62
C ARG A 224 -9.44 9.81 -9.98
N LEU A 225 -8.72 9.04 -9.17
CA LEU A 225 -9.24 7.91 -8.44
C LEU A 225 -9.25 8.24 -6.95
N VAL A 226 -10.41 8.05 -6.31
CA VAL A 226 -10.58 8.25 -4.87
C VAL A 226 -10.94 6.92 -4.24
N GLY A 227 -10.13 6.47 -3.30
CA GLY A 227 -10.32 5.16 -2.68
C GLY A 227 -11.56 5.11 -1.79
N LEU A 228 -12.07 3.89 -1.62
CA LEU A 228 -13.28 3.56 -0.87
C LEU A 228 -12.93 2.60 0.27
N GLY A 229 -13.74 2.58 1.34
CA GLY A 229 -13.53 1.67 2.47
C GLY A 229 -12.13 1.81 3.09
N GLU A 230 -11.40 0.70 3.14
CA GLU A 230 -10.02 0.59 3.63
C GLU A 230 -9.01 1.44 2.83
N ALA A 231 -9.39 1.83 1.61
CA ALA A 231 -8.60 2.71 0.76
C ALA A 231 -9.05 4.19 0.84
N SER A 232 -9.91 4.58 1.79
CA SER A 232 -10.53 5.94 1.84
C SER A 232 -9.54 7.12 1.81
N ARG A 233 -8.28 6.91 2.21
CA ARG A 233 -7.21 7.93 2.13
C ARG A 233 -6.24 7.72 0.97
N SER A 234 -6.39 6.62 0.25
CA SER A 234 -5.66 6.32 -0.98
C SER A 234 -6.18 7.18 -2.13
N LYS A 235 -5.26 7.62 -3.00
CA LYS A 235 -5.56 8.48 -4.14
C LYS A 235 -4.65 8.14 -5.29
N LEU A 236 -5.20 7.99 -6.49
CA LEU A 236 -4.40 7.89 -7.71
C LEU A 236 -4.82 8.98 -8.69
N ARG A 237 -3.87 9.40 -9.52
CA ARG A 237 -4.11 10.35 -10.60
C ARG A 237 -3.35 9.89 -11.83
N LEU A 238 -4.08 9.56 -12.88
CA LEU A 238 -3.51 9.31 -14.20
C LEU A 238 -3.51 10.62 -14.98
N SER A 239 -2.35 11.00 -15.50
CA SER A 239 -2.16 12.21 -16.30
C SER A 239 -1.66 11.85 -17.68
N SER A 240 -2.30 12.41 -18.70
CA SER A 240 -2.01 12.15 -20.12
C SER A 240 -2.03 10.65 -20.45
N ALA A 241 -2.97 9.91 -19.86
CA ALA A 241 -3.09 8.48 -20.07
C ALA A 241 -3.70 8.19 -21.44
N VAL A 242 -2.98 7.46 -22.28
CA VAL A 242 -3.49 6.94 -23.54
C VAL A 242 -3.91 5.50 -23.29
N LEU A 243 -5.18 5.19 -23.52
CA LEU A 243 -5.80 3.90 -23.19
C LEU A 243 -6.32 3.26 -24.46
N ALA A 244 -5.76 2.11 -24.84
CA ALA A 244 -6.11 1.42 -26.08
C ALA A 244 -5.95 -0.10 -25.91
N GLY A 245 -6.82 -0.88 -26.55
CA GLY A 245 -6.72 -2.34 -26.54
C GLY A 245 -6.78 -2.98 -25.15
N GLY A 246 -7.47 -2.35 -24.19
CA GLY A 246 -7.57 -2.84 -22.81
C GLY A 246 -6.34 -2.59 -21.94
N THR A 247 -5.39 -1.76 -22.38
CA THR A 247 -4.21 -1.37 -21.57
C THR A 247 -3.91 0.13 -21.67
N ALA A 248 -2.93 0.61 -20.91
CA ALA A 248 -2.35 1.93 -21.06
C ALA A 248 -1.10 1.86 -21.94
N THR A 249 -1.00 2.78 -22.90
CA THR A 249 0.11 2.83 -23.87
C THR A 249 1.00 4.06 -23.70
N ALA A 250 0.60 5.02 -22.85
CA ALA A 250 1.42 6.15 -22.45
C ALA A 250 0.78 6.85 -21.24
N GLY A 251 1.58 7.66 -20.54
CA GLY A 251 1.12 8.56 -19.49
C GLY A 251 1.90 8.39 -18.19
N THR A 252 1.35 8.96 -17.13
CA THR A 252 1.92 8.87 -15.79
C THR A 252 0.83 8.60 -14.76
N VAL A 253 1.17 7.88 -13.71
CA VAL A 253 0.32 7.69 -12.53
C VAL A 253 1.04 8.24 -11.30
N ASP A 254 0.47 9.28 -10.71
CA ASP A 254 0.80 9.70 -9.34
C ASP A 254 -0.09 8.90 -8.39
N TYR A 255 0.48 8.29 -7.36
CA TYR A 255 -0.28 7.45 -6.43
C TYR A 255 0.04 7.77 -4.97
N GLN A 256 -0.94 7.51 -4.12
CA GLN A 256 -0.79 7.38 -2.69
C GLN A 256 -1.53 6.11 -2.27
N ILE A 257 -0.84 5.00 -2.03
CA ILE A 257 -1.41 3.70 -1.67
C ILE A 257 -0.69 3.20 -0.41
N SER A 258 -1.41 2.62 0.54
CA SER A 258 -0.87 2.14 1.82
C SER A 258 -0.01 3.19 2.54
N GLY A 259 -0.44 4.45 2.47
CA GLY A 259 0.23 5.62 3.07
C GLY A 259 1.49 6.12 2.33
N GLN A 260 1.94 5.39 1.30
CA GLN A 260 3.14 5.72 0.52
C GLN A 260 2.79 6.48 -0.74
N LYS A 261 3.60 7.47 -1.09
CA LYS A 261 3.41 8.31 -2.28
C LYS A 261 4.46 7.99 -3.32
N GLY A 262 4.06 7.87 -4.57
CA GLY A 262 5.00 7.67 -5.67
C GLY A 262 4.46 8.15 -6.99
N ARG A 263 5.29 7.95 -8.02
CA ARG A 263 4.98 8.22 -9.41
C ARG A 263 5.54 7.08 -10.25
N ALA A 264 4.73 6.57 -11.17
CA ALA A 264 5.18 5.63 -12.18
C ALA A 264 4.84 6.16 -13.58
N ILE A 265 5.66 5.78 -14.54
CA ILE A 265 5.42 6.02 -15.96
C ILE A 265 4.64 4.81 -16.46
N LEU A 266 3.53 5.03 -17.16
CA LEU A 266 2.74 3.95 -17.72
C LEU A 266 3.53 3.28 -18.85
N PRO A 267 3.45 1.96 -19.00
CA PRO A 267 4.18 1.24 -20.04
C PRO A 267 3.86 1.81 -21.42
N VAL A 268 4.88 1.90 -22.26
CA VAL A 268 4.69 2.23 -23.68
C VAL A 268 4.47 0.91 -24.39
N ALA A 269 3.32 0.77 -25.06
CA ALA A 269 3.09 -0.41 -25.89
C ALA A 269 4.19 -0.50 -26.96
N PRO A 270 4.79 -1.68 -27.18
CA PRO A 270 5.85 -1.88 -28.17
C PRO A 270 5.39 -1.59 -29.60
#